data_AF-A0A914ULJ9-F1
#
_entry.id   AF-A0A914ULJ9-F1
#
_cell.length_a   1.000
_cell.length_b   1.000
_cell.length_c   1.000
_cell.angle_alpha   90.00
_cell.angle_beta   90.00
_cell.angle_gamma   90.00
#
_symmetry.space_group_name_H-M   'P 1'
#
loop_
_entity.id
_entity.type
_entity.pdbx_description
1 polymer ?
#
loop_
_entity_poly.entity_id
_entity_poly.type
_entity_poly.pdbx_seq_one_letter_code
_entity_poly.pdbx_strand_id
1 'polypeptide(L)'
;CDKRTGACTCKRLVTGENCDQCLPEHFGLGDEPDGCKACECDPGGAFDNKCDITTGQCRCREHFGGRKCDTPDSGYFCANIDYYTYEAERANVTGGEIELREVPQNLRERTWTGLGFVRVRSGSQMVFKVSDLVQSMDYNLVLRFDSYRDQVGWENVQVIVVRPDNPSQGSPCYNAIDASGDFLSARLPPGGRYAEVRPAVCLEQGVEYEIRVIFGEKQTGYQDRSASILIDSLVVAPPTEALSVFKGSSLSDYHRTEYERYQCRNMALSLTPISDLSPKCKYYLCPVAAVMLDRGIGCNCDPTGTISGICDVYGGQCECKVNVGGRRCDQCNPGTYGFGPSGCSMCECDSVGALDNFCDGQSGQCKCRERGITGRQCNQCQPGFWGFPDCRVCQCNDHASICDQKTGACIECRDLTSGHYCDRCQDGYYGDPRLGVNIPCKPCPCPGGPASGYQHADTCYLQPGQQPGTQNVVCNCRAGYEGERCASCSINYWGNPSEIGGSCERCDCNGNIDFAVPNSCDAKTGACLLCLHNTEGVQCEHCVAGHFGDAKIRSCQRCVCNHLGTNSSAGECDRVSGQCPCLPNVIGLQCDQCAANHYDLASGKGCSACACDVNGVIPD
;
A
#
# COMPACT_ATOMS: atom_id res chain seq x y z
N CYS A 1 68.27 30.55 -52.03
CA CYS A 1 69.52 30.00 -51.50
C CYS A 1 70.60 31.07 -51.48
N ASP A 2 71.53 30.97 -50.54
CA ASP A 2 72.78 31.73 -50.53
C ASP A 2 73.58 31.43 -51.81
N LYS A 3 73.98 32.49 -52.52
CA LYS A 3 74.60 32.38 -53.86
C LYS A 3 75.98 31.72 -53.87
N ARG A 4 76.62 31.52 -52.70
CA ARG A 4 78.00 31.02 -52.56
C ARG A 4 78.07 29.63 -51.97
N THR A 5 77.16 29.30 -51.05
CA THR A 5 77.12 28.03 -50.31
C THR A 5 76.00 27.10 -50.79
N GLY A 6 75.00 27.62 -51.52
CA GLY A 6 73.83 26.85 -51.93
C GLY A 6 72.78 26.66 -50.83
N ALA A 7 73.06 27.07 -49.59
CA ALA A 7 72.18 26.87 -48.44
C ALA A 7 70.84 27.62 -48.59
N CYS A 8 69.73 26.95 -48.29
CA CYS A 8 68.40 27.56 -48.31
C CYS A 8 68.07 28.19 -46.94
N THR A 9 67.50 29.40 -46.96
CA THR A 9 66.94 30.00 -45.74
C THR A 9 65.51 29.50 -45.58
N CYS A 10 65.27 28.65 -44.60
CA CYS A 10 63.97 28.03 -44.40
C CYS A 10 62.98 28.98 -43.73
N LYS A 11 61.68 28.75 -43.98
CA LYS A 11 60.60 29.38 -43.20
C LYS A 11 60.73 28.96 -41.72
N ARG A 12 60.13 29.72 -40.82
CA ARG A 12 60.35 29.62 -39.35
C ARG A 12 60.21 28.20 -38.79
N LEU A 13 59.27 27.41 -39.30
CA LEU A 13 58.94 26.07 -38.78
C LEU A 13 59.41 24.93 -39.71
N VAL A 14 60.35 25.23 -40.61
CA VAL A 14 60.87 24.32 -41.64
C VAL A 14 62.38 24.09 -41.41
N THR A 15 62.85 22.90 -41.71
CA THR A 15 64.23 22.44 -41.57
C THR A 15 64.66 21.59 -42.76
N GLY A 16 65.90 21.09 -42.73
CA GLY A 16 66.54 20.36 -43.82
C GLY A 16 67.38 21.27 -44.72
N GLU A 17 68.38 20.71 -45.40
CA GLU A 17 69.28 21.47 -46.29
C GLU A 17 68.53 22.13 -47.46
N ASN A 18 67.42 21.52 -47.89
CA ASN A 18 66.55 22.01 -48.96
C ASN A 18 65.24 22.64 -48.45
N CYS A 19 65.08 22.80 -47.13
CA CYS A 19 63.83 23.28 -46.52
C CYS A 19 62.60 22.43 -46.88
N ASP A 20 62.78 21.11 -46.88
CA ASP A 20 61.84 20.09 -47.31
C ASP A 20 61.22 19.30 -46.15
N GLN A 21 61.54 19.64 -44.90
CA GLN A 21 61.05 18.95 -43.71
C GLN A 21 60.51 19.95 -42.68
N CYS A 22 59.51 19.55 -41.90
CA CYS A 22 59.08 20.34 -40.76
C CYS A 22 60.05 20.20 -39.58
N LEU A 23 60.16 21.23 -38.74
CA LEU A 23 60.81 21.08 -37.43
C LEU A 23 60.11 19.98 -36.60
N PRO A 24 60.79 19.36 -35.62
CA PRO A 24 60.14 18.45 -34.68
C PRO A 24 58.89 19.09 -34.06
N GLU A 25 57.86 18.29 -33.83
CA GLU A 25 56.55 18.73 -33.31
C GLU A 25 55.77 19.68 -34.25
N HIS A 26 56.07 19.63 -35.55
CA HIS A 26 55.35 20.35 -36.60
C HIS A 26 55.04 19.44 -37.81
N PHE A 27 54.00 19.78 -38.57
CA PHE A 27 53.51 18.98 -39.70
C PHE A 27 52.99 19.83 -40.86
N GLY A 28 52.76 19.18 -42.01
CA GLY A 28 52.01 19.74 -43.13
C GLY A 28 52.76 20.85 -43.86
N LEU A 29 53.96 20.55 -44.37
CA LEU A 29 54.77 21.50 -45.14
C LEU A 29 53.96 22.04 -46.33
N GLY A 30 53.84 23.37 -46.41
CA GLY A 30 53.10 24.03 -47.49
C GLY A 30 53.30 25.54 -47.58
N ASP A 31 52.30 26.21 -48.16
CA ASP A 31 52.36 27.63 -48.49
C ASP A 31 52.12 28.56 -47.28
N GLU A 32 51.88 28.00 -46.10
CA GLU A 32 51.71 28.75 -44.85
C GLU A 32 52.88 29.70 -44.59
N PRO A 33 52.67 30.86 -43.93
CA PRO A 33 53.72 31.86 -43.70
C PRO A 33 54.96 31.28 -43.01
N ASP A 34 54.75 30.38 -42.04
CA ASP A 34 55.80 29.71 -41.28
C ASP A 34 56.21 28.35 -41.88
N GLY A 35 55.54 27.92 -42.95
CA GLY A 35 55.81 26.70 -43.71
C GLY A 35 55.15 25.44 -43.17
N CYS A 36 55.25 25.18 -41.86
CA CYS A 36 54.59 24.06 -41.19
C CYS A 36 53.69 24.54 -40.05
N LYS A 37 52.79 23.67 -39.57
CA LYS A 37 51.89 23.92 -38.44
C LYS A 37 52.35 23.14 -37.21
N ALA A 38 52.15 23.67 -36.01
CA ALA A 38 52.45 22.94 -34.78
C ALA A 38 51.50 21.73 -34.61
N CYS A 39 52.02 20.63 -34.05
CA CYS A 39 51.23 19.42 -33.80
C CYS A 39 50.03 19.71 -32.87
N GLU A 40 50.28 20.40 -31.75
CA GLU A 40 49.26 20.72 -30.73
C GLU A 40 48.53 19.48 -30.22
N CYS A 41 49.28 18.42 -29.90
CA CYS A 41 48.69 17.22 -29.32
C CYS A 41 48.18 17.51 -27.90
N ASP A 42 47.10 16.84 -27.50
CA ASP A 42 46.54 16.97 -26.17
C ASP A 42 47.55 16.47 -25.11
N PRO A 43 47.83 17.26 -24.06
CA PRO A 43 48.90 16.95 -23.12
C PRO A 43 48.62 15.74 -22.22
N GLY A 44 47.39 15.21 -22.22
CA GLY A 44 47.08 13.94 -21.56
C GLY A 44 46.61 12.85 -22.50
N GLY A 45 45.72 13.16 -23.44
CA GLY A 45 45.14 12.21 -24.38
C GLY A 45 46.13 11.68 -25.42
N ALA A 46 47.22 12.39 -25.71
CA ALA A 46 48.35 11.88 -26.48
C ALA A 46 49.51 11.41 -25.58
N PHE A 47 50.38 10.53 -26.10
CA PHE A 47 51.57 10.10 -25.37
C PHE A 47 52.67 11.17 -25.32
N ASP A 48 52.78 11.99 -26.36
CA ASP A 48 53.72 13.10 -26.50
C ASP A 48 53.22 14.12 -27.55
N ASN A 49 53.94 15.23 -27.72
CA ASN A 49 53.60 16.25 -28.72
C ASN A 49 54.13 15.92 -30.13
N LYS A 50 54.53 14.67 -30.39
CA LYS A 50 54.97 14.23 -31.72
C LYS A 50 53.77 13.79 -32.53
N CYS A 51 53.66 14.30 -33.75
CA CYS A 51 52.63 13.95 -34.69
C CYS A 51 53.21 13.50 -36.03
N ASP A 52 52.39 12.82 -36.83
CA ASP A 52 52.73 12.45 -38.19
C ASP A 52 53.05 13.70 -39.03
N ILE A 53 54.17 13.68 -39.74
CA ILE A 53 54.72 14.86 -40.43
C ILE A 53 53.85 15.39 -41.57
N THR A 54 52.95 14.56 -42.12
CA THR A 54 52.09 14.93 -43.26
C THR A 54 50.68 15.26 -42.79
N THR A 55 50.07 14.37 -42.01
CA THR A 55 48.68 14.47 -41.57
C THR A 55 48.52 15.26 -40.27
N GLY A 56 49.58 15.35 -39.47
CA GLY A 56 49.54 15.96 -38.15
C GLY A 56 48.85 15.12 -37.09
N GLN A 57 48.59 13.83 -37.36
CA GLN A 57 47.94 12.91 -36.42
C GLN A 57 48.87 12.61 -35.24
N CYS A 58 48.40 12.90 -34.03
CA CYS A 58 49.07 12.58 -32.78
C CYS A 58 48.88 11.10 -32.40
N ARG A 59 49.78 10.57 -31.57
CA ARG A 59 49.68 9.20 -31.03
C ARG A 59 48.78 9.21 -29.79
N CYS A 60 47.54 8.81 -29.98
CA CYS A 60 46.53 8.83 -28.92
C CYS A 60 46.65 7.64 -27.97
N ARG A 61 46.29 7.87 -26.70
CA ARG A 61 46.02 6.81 -25.73
C ARG A 61 44.78 6.03 -26.15
N GLU A 62 44.60 4.86 -25.54
CA GLU A 62 43.45 4.01 -25.83
C GLU A 62 42.13 4.78 -25.56
N HIS A 63 41.20 4.68 -26.51
CA HIS A 63 39.88 5.34 -26.47
C HIS A 63 39.89 6.88 -26.53
N PHE A 64 40.99 7.47 -26.98
CA PHE A 64 41.05 8.87 -27.37
C PHE A 64 41.27 8.99 -28.88
N GLY A 65 40.60 9.98 -29.48
CA GLY A 65 40.55 10.19 -30.92
C GLY A 65 40.69 11.66 -31.34
N GLY A 66 40.54 11.88 -32.64
CA GLY A 66 40.81 13.16 -33.28
C GLY A 66 42.29 13.37 -33.60
N ARG A 67 42.59 14.39 -34.42
CA ARG A 67 43.98 14.70 -34.84
C ARG A 67 44.89 14.95 -33.63
N LYS A 68 44.35 15.59 -32.60
CA LYS A 68 45.06 16.02 -31.40
C LYS A 68 44.91 15.05 -30.22
N CYS A 69 44.07 14.03 -30.30
CA CYS A 69 43.74 13.15 -29.16
C CYS A 69 43.01 13.87 -28.01
N ASP A 70 42.24 14.91 -28.31
CA ASP A 70 41.55 15.79 -27.36
C ASP A 70 40.09 15.39 -27.10
N THR A 71 39.61 14.33 -27.73
CA THR A 71 38.24 13.83 -27.59
C THR A 71 38.22 12.34 -27.29
N PRO A 72 37.39 11.86 -26.35
CA PRO A 72 37.20 10.43 -26.18
C PRO A 72 36.43 9.83 -27.36
N ASP A 73 36.66 8.56 -27.65
CA ASP A 73 35.93 7.83 -28.68
C ASP A 73 34.44 7.71 -28.33
N SER A 74 33.59 7.44 -29.34
CA SER A 74 32.15 7.25 -29.11
C SER A 74 31.89 6.09 -28.14
N GLY A 75 31.07 6.33 -27.12
CA GLY A 75 30.81 5.37 -26.04
C GLY A 75 31.83 5.44 -24.88
N TYR A 76 32.76 6.39 -24.92
CA TYR A 76 33.71 6.68 -23.85
C TYR A 76 33.55 8.12 -23.35
N PHE A 77 34.08 8.40 -22.15
CA PHE A 77 34.03 9.71 -21.54
C PHE A 77 35.32 10.05 -20.80
N CYS A 78 35.50 11.34 -20.52
CA CYS A 78 36.53 11.89 -19.67
C CYS A 78 36.04 11.92 -18.22
N ALA A 79 36.60 11.04 -17.40
CA ALA A 79 36.32 11.04 -15.97
C ALA A 79 36.87 12.29 -15.28
N ASN A 80 36.32 12.62 -14.12
CA ASN A 80 36.87 13.70 -13.30
C ASN A 80 37.92 13.13 -12.32
N ILE A 81 38.72 13.98 -11.67
CA ILE A 81 39.81 13.55 -10.78
C ILE A 81 39.31 12.75 -9.55
N ASP A 82 38.02 12.86 -9.26
CA ASP A 82 37.29 12.13 -8.22
C ASP A 82 36.63 10.83 -8.72
N TYR A 83 37.04 10.30 -9.89
CA TYR A 83 36.46 9.08 -10.48
C TYR A 83 36.35 7.91 -9.49
N TYR A 84 37.39 7.69 -8.68
CA TYR A 84 37.41 6.67 -7.63
C TYR A 84 36.69 7.18 -6.38
N THR A 85 35.36 7.30 -6.48
CA THR A 85 34.47 7.65 -5.38
C THR A 85 33.82 6.37 -4.81
N TYR A 86 33.99 6.15 -3.52
CA TYR A 86 33.39 5.05 -2.76
C TYR A 86 32.37 5.61 -1.77
N GLU A 87 31.09 5.33 -2.02
CA GLU A 87 29.97 5.88 -1.25
C GLU A 87 29.94 5.37 0.19
N ALA A 88 29.68 6.28 1.14
CA ALA A 88 29.64 5.97 2.57
C ALA A 88 28.58 4.93 2.91
N GLU A 89 27.39 5.02 2.31
CA GLU A 89 26.26 4.13 2.57
C GLU A 89 26.47 2.70 2.04
N ARG A 90 27.52 2.47 1.24
CA ARG A 90 27.94 1.14 0.77
C ARG A 90 29.11 0.57 1.57
N ALA A 91 29.71 1.36 2.45
CA ALA A 91 30.78 0.92 3.34
C ALA A 91 30.25 0.02 4.46
N ASN A 92 31.13 -0.77 5.09
CA ASN A 92 30.78 -1.45 6.32
C ASN A 92 30.89 -0.47 7.49
N VAL A 93 29.75 -0.14 8.11
CA VAL A 93 29.64 0.91 9.14
C VAL A 93 29.37 0.29 10.51
N THR A 94 30.15 0.68 11.52
CA THR A 94 29.92 0.33 12.92
C THR A 94 29.68 1.61 13.73
N GLY A 95 28.55 1.68 14.44
CA GLY A 95 28.19 2.84 15.28
C GLY A 95 27.63 4.05 14.51
N GLY A 96 27.37 3.93 13.21
CA GLY A 96 26.74 4.96 12.38
C GLY A 96 25.38 4.52 11.80
N GLU A 97 24.64 5.49 11.27
CA GLU A 97 23.29 5.31 10.70
C GLU A 97 23.25 5.83 9.26
N ILE A 98 22.72 5.05 8.32
CA ILE A 98 22.55 5.49 6.92
C ILE A 98 21.39 6.50 6.86
N GLU A 99 21.65 7.67 6.27
CA GLU A 99 20.67 8.72 6.02
C GLU A 99 20.48 8.94 4.53
N LEU A 100 19.42 8.35 3.99
CA LEU A 100 19.01 8.54 2.60
C LEU A 100 18.53 9.98 2.37
N ARG A 101 18.77 10.50 1.17
CA ARG A 101 18.33 11.83 0.74
C ARG A 101 17.59 11.75 -0.57
N GLU A 102 16.42 12.39 -0.63
CA GLU A 102 15.70 12.56 -1.89
C GLU A 102 16.52 13.45 -2.84
N VAL A 103 16.52 13.10 -4.12
CA VAL A 103 17.20 13.89 -5.15
C VAL A 103 16.44 15.20 -5.32
N PRO A 104 17.09 16.37 -5.14
CA PRO A 104 16.41 17.65 -5.28
C PRO A 104 16.00 17.88 -6.74
N GLN A 105 14.89 18.61 -6.94
CA GLN A 105 14.44 18.97 -8.30
C GLN A 105 15.51 19.76 -9.06
N ASN A 106 16.21 20.64 -8.35
CA ASN A 106 17.35 21.38 -8.87
C ASN A 106 18.64 20.65 -8.48
N LEU A 107 19.27 20.00 -9.46
CA LEU A 107 20.51 19.25 -9.24
C LEU A 107 21.68 20.12 -8.72
N ARG A 108 21.62 21.46 -8.86
CA ARG A 108 22.62 22.37 -8.28
C ARG A 108 22.58 22.41 -6.75
N GLU A 109 21.47 21.99 -6.14
CA GLU A 109 21.31 21.91 -4.69
C GLU A 109 21.84 20.58 -4.14
N ARG A 110 22.18 19.62 -5.02
CA ARG A 110 22.75 18.35 -4.61
C ARG A 110 24.21 18.54 -4.23
N THR A 111 24.54 18.11 -3.01
CA THR A 111 25.87 18.26 -2.42
C THR A 111 26.52 16.91 -2.03
N TRP A 112 25.97 15.81 -2.53
CA TRP A 112 26.36 14.44 -2.19
C TRP A 112 26.23 13.54 -3.42
N THR A 113 26.98 12.44 -3.43
CA THR A 113 26.88 11.36 -4.43
C THR A 113 26.06 10.21 -3.87
N GLY A 114 25.84 9.14 -4.64
CA GLY A 114 25.08 7.99 -4.13
C GLY A 114 23.65 8.29 -3.67
N LEU A 115 23.21 7.57 -2.63
CA LEU A 115 21.86 7.59 -2.07
C LEU A 115 21.68 8.60 -0.93
N GLY A 116 22.76 9.13 -0.36
CA GLY A 116 22.68 10.01 0.79
C GLY A 116 24.00 10.12 1.54
N PHE A 117 23.93 9.92 2.85
CA PHE A 117 25.07 10.03 3.75
C PHE A 117 25.06 8.90 4.77
N VAL A 118 26.15 8.80 5.54
CA VAL A 118 26.18 8.08 6.81
C VAL A 118 26.37 9.08 7.94
N ARG A 119 25.43 9.12 8.89
CA ARG A 119 25.60 9.84 10.15
C ARG A 119 26.50 9.06 11.07
N VAL A 120 27.67 9.62 11.37
CA VAL A 120 28.64 9.06 12.31
C VAL A 120 28.71 9.89 13.59
N ARG A 121 29.03 9.23 14.70
CA ARG A 121 29.25 9.80 16.04
C ARG A 121 30.66 9.46 16.51
N SER A 122 31.09 10.04 17.63
CA SER A 122 32.41 9.71 18.20
C SER A 122 32.48 8.22 18.52
N GLY A 123 33.58 7.56 18.14
CA GLY A 123 33.78 6.12 18.21
C GLY A 123 33.22 5.32 17.05
N SER A 124 32.54 5.95 16.07
CA SER A 124 32.10 5.27 14.86
C SER A 124 33.28 4.85 13.99
N GLN A 125 33.09 3.77 13.23
CA GLN A 125 34.07 3.27 12.27
C GLN A 125 33.39 3.00 10.93
N MET A 126 34.09 3.32 9.84
CA MET A 126 33.71 2.98 8.47
C MET A 126 34.84 2.23 7.79
N VAL A 127 34.50 1.19 7.03
CA VAL A 127 35.47 0.41 6.24
C VAL A 127 35.09 0.45 4.77
N PHE A 128 35.91 1.13 3.97
CA PHE A 128 35.77 1.22 2.52
C PHE A 128 36.63 0.15 1.85
N LYS A 129 36.12 -0.45 0.77
CA LYS A 129 36.88 -1.40 -0.05
C LYS A 129 37.29 -0.73 -1.36
N VAL A 130 38.59 -0.72 -1.64
CA VAL A 130 39.19 -0.08 -2.82
C VAL A 130 39.90 -1.15 -3.64
N SER A 131 39.49 -1.39 -4.89
CA SER A 131 39.98 -2.54 -5.66
C SER A 131 40.13 -2.30 -7.18
N ASP A 132 39.78 -1.12 -7.67
CA ASP A 132 39.63 -0.80 -9.10
C ASP A 132 40.62 0.25 -9.61
N LEU A 133 41.68 0.50 -8.84
CA LEU A 133 42.79 1.38 -9.24
C LEU A 133 43.52 0.80 -10.46
N VAL A 134 43.72 1.64 -11.49
CA VAL A 134 44.32 1.22 -12.77
C VAL A 134 45.79 1.60 -12.91
N GLN A 135 46.34 2.38 -11.97
CA GLN A 135 47.75 2.78 -11.95
C GLN A 135 48.31 2.67 -10.54
N SER A 136 49.62 2.41 -10.44
CA SER A 136 50.34 2.35 -9.16
C SER A 136 51.05 3.67 -8.91
N MET A 137 50.62 4.44 -7.90
CA MET A 137 51.18 5.74 -7.55
C MET A 137 50.74 6.20 -6.15
N ASP A 138 51.21 7.37 -5.73
CA ASP A 138 50.68 8.05 -4.55
C ASP A 138 49.27 8.60 -4.79
N TYR A 139 48.38 8.42 -3.83
CA TYR A 139 47.01 8.93 -3.83
C TYR A 139 46.73 9.76 -2.57
N ASN A 140 46.00 10.86 -2.73
CA ASN A 140 45.33 11.53 -1.63
C ASN A 140 43.99 10.83 -1.38
N LEU A 141 43.80 10.36 -0.15
CA LEU A 141 42.48 9.97 0.32
C LEU A 141 41.72 11.25 0.70
N VAL A 142 40.49 11.39 0.25
CA VAL A 142 39.68 12.60 0.47
C VAL A 142 38.33 12.18 1.04
N LEU A 143 38.00 12.66 2.24
CA LEU A 143 36.71 12.43 2.85
C LEU A 143 35.78 13.57 2.44
N ARG A 144 34.66 13.25 1.77
CA ARG A 144 33.56 14.19 1.53
C ARG A 144 32.55 14.08 2.66
N PHE A 145 32.07 15.23 3.13
CA PHE A 145 31.17 15.31 4.27
C PHE A 145 30.30 16.55 4.21
N ASP A 146 29.19 16.52 4.95
CA ASP A 146 28.36 17.68 5.21
C ASP A 146 28.49 18.09 6.69
N SER A 147 29.12 19.25 6.90
CA SER A 147 29.29 19.86 8.22
C SER A 147 28.21 20.91 8.54
N TYR A 148 27.08 20.97 7.82
CA TYR A 148 26.10 22.07 7.99
C TYR A 148 25.63 22.28 9.43
N ARG A 149 25.53 21.20 10.23
CA ARG A 149 25.17 21.28 11.66
C ARG A 149 26.35 21.28 12.61
N ASP A 150 27.58 21.17 12.09
CA ASP A 150 28.80 21.11 12.88
C ASP A 150 29.56 22.45 12.83
N GLN A 151 29.46 23.21 13.92
CA GLN A 151 30.09 24.53 14.05
C GLN A 151 31.53 24.46 14.59
N VAL A 152 31.99 23.28 15.00
CA VAL A 152 33.26 23.12 15.72
C VAL A 152 34.27 22.33 14.89
N GLY A 153 33.83 21.29 14.16
CA GLY A 153 34.70 20.44 13.37
C GLY A 153 35.31 19.27 14.16
N TRP A 154 36.00 18.38 13.44
CA TRP A 154 36.61 17.15 13.97
C TRP A 154 38.12 17.18 13.80
N GLU A 155 38.87 16.97 14.88
CA GLU A 155 40.34 17.00 14.85
C GLU A 155 40.99 15.64 14.64
N ASN A 156 40.39 14.58 15.18
CA ASN A 156 41.00 13.26 15.27
C ASN A 156 40.22 12.24 14.44
N VAL A 157 40.23 12.40 13.11
CA VAL A 157 39.77 11.34 12.21
C VAL A 157 40.99 10.54 11.79
N GLN A 158 41.09 9.31 12.30
CA GLN A 158 42.17 8.40 11.97
C GLN A 158 41.78 7.60 10.73
N VAL A 159 42.71 7.45 9.80
CA VAL A 159 42.52 6.67 8.59
C VAL A 159 43.64 5.64 8.52
N ILE A 160 43.27 4.37 8.43
CA ILE A 160 44.21 3.26 8.41
C ILE A 160 44.04 2.51 7.10
N VAL A 161 45.11 2.40 6.33
CA VAL A 161 45.14 1.60 5.10
C VAL A 161 45.56 0.18 5.46
N VAL A 162 44.70 -0.79 5.19
CA VAL A 162 45.00 -2.21 5.41
C VAL A 162 45.33 -2.83 4.07
N ARG A 163 46.59 -3.23 3.92
CA ARG A 163 47.11 -3.92 2.74
C ARG A 163 46.91 -5.43 2.89
N PRO A 164 46.55 -6.16 1.82
CA PRO A 164 46.42 -7.61 1.88
C PRO A 164 47.80 -8.29 1.99
N ASP A 165 48.80 -7.74 1.28
CA ASP A 165 50.18 -8.22 1.23
C ASP A 165 51.16 -7.05 1.12
N ASN A 166 52.46 -7.33 1.23
CA ASN A 166 53.52 -6.35 0.99
C ASN A 166 53.60 -5.97 -0.50
N PRO A 167 53.80 -4.68 -0.83
CA PRO A 167 54.11 -4.21 -2.17
C PRO A 167 55.09 -5.05 -2.99
N SER A 168 54.76 -5.22 -4.27
CA SER A 168 55.48 -6.12 -5.18
C SER A 168 56.88 -5.62 -5.50
N GLN A 169 57.85 -6.53 -5.64
CA GLN A 169 59.22 -6.19 -6.03
C GLN A 169 59.24 -5.56 -7.44
N GLY A 170 59.69 -4.30 -7.54
CA GLY A 170 59.66 -3.52 -8.80
C GLY A 170 58.46 -2.58 -8.94
N SER A 171 57.52 -2.61 -8.00
CA SER A 171 56.44 -1.63 -7.89
C SER A 171 56.98 -0.25 -7.47
N PRO A 172 56.40 0.86 -7.96
CA PRO A 172 56.68 2.20 -7.41
C PRO A 172 56.44 2.30 -5.90
N CYS A 173 55.54 1.47 -5.36
CA CYS A 173 55.17 1.45 -3.94
C CYS A 173 56.06 0.53 -3.08
N TYR A 174 57.08 -0.12 -3.65
CA TYR A 174 57.91 -1.10 -2.91
C TYR A 174 58.56 -0.50 -1.64
N ASN A 175 58.98 0.76 -1.71
CA ASN A 175 59.60 1.47 -0.58
C ASN A 175 58.61 2.28 0.26
N ALA A 176 57.30 2.19 -0.02
CA ALA A 176 56.29 2.99 0.67
C ALA A 176 55.94 2.46 2.08
N ILE A 177 56.39 1.26 2.42
CA ILE A 177 56.15 0.59 3.70
C ILE A 177 57.18 1.05 4.75
N ASP A 178 57.16 2.33 5.16
CA ASP A 178 57.71 2.70 6.47
C ASP A 178 56.60 2.63 7.52
N ALA A 179 56.93 2.35 8.78
CA ALA A 179 56.01 1.93 9.85
C ALA A 179 54.84 2.90 10.17
N SER A 180 54.83 4.10 9.58
CA SER A 180 53.79 5.12 9.73
C SER A 180 53.04 5.49 8.43
N GLY A 181 53.41 4.95 7.26
CA GLY A 181 52.87 5.36 5.95
C GLY A 181 51.38 5.02 5.74
N ASP A 182 50.90 3.97 6.42
CA ASP A 182 49.51 3.50 6.32
C ASP A 182 48.64 4.00 7.50
N PHE A 183 49.20 4.77 8.43
CA PHE A 183 48.48 5.43 9.51
C PHE A 183 48.39 6.93 9.24
N LEU A 184 47.21 7.36 8.80
CA LEU A 184 46.96 8.71 8.34
C LEU A 184 45.96 9.42 9.27
N SER A 185 45.89 10.74 9.13
CA SER A 185 44.90 11.53 9.87
C SER A 185 44.31 12.63 9.01
N ALA A 186 43.07 12.98 9.32
CA ALA A 186 42.36 14.10 8.73
C ALA A 186 41.73 14.97 9.82
N ARG A 187 41.62 16.25 9.49
CA ARG A 187 40.83 17.23 10.24
C ARG A 187 39.68 17.67 9.37
N LEU A 188 38.46 17.60 9.90
CA LEU A 188 37.24 18.00 9.20
C LEU A 188 36.85 19.40 9.69
N PRO A 189 37.19 20.48 8.96
CA PRO A 189 36.91 21.84 9.41
C PRO A 189 35.40 22.15 9.39
N PRO A 190 34.92 23.04 10.28
CA PRO A 190 33.54 23.50 10.23
C PRO A 190 33.28 24.29 8.94
N GLY A 191 32.12 24.06 8.33
CA GLY A 191 31.73 24.62 7.03
C GLY A 191 32.44 23.99 5.82
N GLY A 192 33.29 22.99 6.02
CA GLY A 192 33.94 22.24 4.95
C GLY A 192 32.97 21.30 4.21
N ARG A 193 33.31 20.95 2.97
CA ARG A 193 32.61 19.92 2.18
C ARG A 193 33.46 18.67 1.94
N TYR A 194 34.77 18.81 2.08
CA TYR A 194 35.72 17.70 2.00
C TYR A 194 36.97 18.03 2.80
N ALA A 195 37.76 17.01 3.10
CA ALA A 195 39.09 17.13 3.70
C ALA A 195 40.03 16.08 3.07
N GLU A 196 41.20 16.54 2.65
CA GLU A 196 42.27 15.62 2.25
C GLU A 196 42.95 15.04 3.49
N VAL A 197 43.03 13.72 3.53
CA VAL A 197 43.76 12.94 4.52
C VAL A 197 45.25 13.05 4.20
N ARG A 198 46.09 13.22 5.24
CA ARG A 198 47.54 13.37 5.07
C ARG A 198 48.32 12.34 5.89
N PRO A 199 49.51 11.90 5.40
CA PRO A 199 50.12 12.19 4.09
C PRO A 199 49.39 11.51 2.90
N ALA A 200 49.91 11.61 1.68
CA ALA A 200 49.44 10.76 0.57
C ALA A 200 49.91 9.30 0.81
N VAL A 201 49.21 8.32 0.22
CA VAL A 201 49.52 6.89 0.34
C VAL A 201 49.76 6.26 -1.02
N CYS A 202 50.83 5.47 -1.16
CA CYS A 202 51.09 4.73 -2.39
C CYS A 202 50.22 3.48 -2.46
N LEU A 203 49.39 3.38 -3.50
CA LEU A 203 48.50 2.24 -3.77
C LEU A 203 48.84 1.62 -5.12
N GLU A 204 48.72 0.30 -5.23
CA GLU A 204 49.06 -0.48 -6.41
C GLU A 204 47.81 -0.83 -7.22
N GLN A 205 48.01 -0.88 -8.53
CA GLN A 205 47.01 -1.35 -9.47
C GLN A 205 46.62 -2.81 -9.17
N GLY A 206 45.31 -3.08 -9.21
CA GLY A 206 44.78 -4.45 -9.10
C GLY A 206 44.88 -5.09 -7.71
N VAL A 207 45.21 -4.31 -6.67
CA VAL A 207 45.23 -4.76 -5.26
C VAL A 207 43.97 -4.27 -4.55
N GLU A 208 43.34 -5.15 -3.75
CA GLU A 208 42.19 -4.81 -2.92
C GLU A 208 42.64 -4.33 -1.54
N TYR A 209 42.30 -3.09 -1.17
CA TYR A 209 42.61 -2.47 0.10
C TYR A 209 41.34 -2.28 0.95
N GLU A 210 41.46 -2.44 2.28
CA GLU A 210 40.48 -1.90 3.21
C GLU A 210 40.97 -0.58 3.80
N ILE A 211 40.20 0.50 3.60
CA ILE A 211 40.49 1.81 4.20
C ILE A 211 39.55 1.99 5.39
N ARG A 212 40.11 1.95 6.59
CA ARG A 212 39.38 2.05 7.86
C ARG A 212 39.44 3.49 8.35
N VAL A 213 38.28 4.12 8.48
CA VAL A 213 38.13 5.48 8.99
C VAL A 213 37.51 5.40 10.38
N ILE A 214 38.22 5.92 11.38
CA ILE A 214 37.82 5.91 12.79
C ILE A 214 37.61 7.35 13.24
N PHE A 215 36.41 7.65 13.71
CA PHE A 215 35.99 9.00 14.10
C PHE A 215 36.24 9.21 15.60
N GLY A 216 37.27 9.98 15.96
CA GLY A 216 37.65 10.30 17.34
C GLY A 216 36.76 11.34 18.03
N GLU A 217 37.28 12.02 19.05
CA GLU A 217 36.55 13.06 19.79
C GLU A 217 36.53 14.42 19.06
N LYS A 218 35.47 15.21 19.33
CA LYS A 218 35.23 16.55 18.76
C LYS A 218 36.05 17.64 19.47
N GLN A 219 36.30 18.76 18.78
CA GLN A 219 37.15 19.89 19.22
C GLN A 219 36.50 20.77 20.32
N THR A 220 35.94 20.19 21.39
CA THR A 220 35.22 20.94 22.44
C THR A 220 35.89 20.90 23.82
N GLY A 221 36.84 19.99 24.07
CA GLY A 221 37.34 19.74 25.43
C GLY A 221 36.24 19.30 26.42
N TYR A 222 35.05 18.96 25.89
CA TYR A 222 33.84 18.55 26.62
C TYR A 222 33.21 17.39 25.85
N GLN A 223 32.81 16.31 26.54
CA GLN A 223 32.11 15.19 25.91
C GLN A 223 30.70 15.61 25.46
N ASP A 224 30.57 16.13 24.25
CA ASP A 224 29.27 16.29 23.60
C ASP A 224 28.87 14.97 22.93
N ARG A 225 28.10 14.16 23.67
CA ARG A 225 27.57 12.87 23.17
C ARG A 225 26.52 13.04 22.05
N SER A 226 26.09 14.26 21.74
CA SER A 226 25.14 14.54 20.66
C SER A 226 25.82 14.91 19.33
N ALA A 227 27.15 15.10 19.35
CA ALA A 227 27.91 15.44 18.16
C ALA A 227 27.84 14.35 17.08
N SER A 228 27.45 14.75 15.87
CA SER A 228 27.47 13.88 14.69
C SER A 228 27.88 14.67 13.44
N ILE A 229 28.38 13.96 12.44
CA ILE A 229 28.70 14.49 11.12
C ILE A 229 28.18 13.53 10.05
N LEU A 230 27.86 14.06 8.88
CA LEU A 230 27.37 13.29 7.74
C LEU A 230 28.52 13.05 6.77
N ILE A 231 28.89 11.79 6.55
CA ILE A 231 29.91 11.39 5.59
C ILE A 231 29.23 11.00 4.29
N ASP A 232 29.68 11.57 3.18
CA ASP A 232 29.17 11.32 1.83
C ASP A 232 29.93 10.17 1.19
N SER A 233 31.26 10.33 1.05
CA SER A 233 32.08 9.36 0.34
C SER A 233 33.56 9.47 0.69
N LEU A 234 34.29 8.41 0.38
CA LEU A 234 35.75 8.41 0.30
C LEU A 234 36.16 8.51 -1.17
N VAL A 235 36.98 9.49 -1.51
CA VAL A 235 37.54 9.67 -2.84
C VAL A 235 39.03 9.34 -2.82
N VAL A 236 39.49 8.56 -3.79
CA VAL A 236 40.92 8.23 -3.98
C VAL A 236 41.43 8.98 -5.20
N ALA A 237 42.10 10.11 -4.99
CA ALA A 237 42.51 11.01 -6.07
C ALA A 237 44.03 11.18 -6.10
N PRO A 238 44.71 11.10 -7.25
CA PRO A 238 46.14 11.33 -7.33
C PRO A 238 46.48 12.78 -6.97
N PRO A 239 47.62 13.07 -6.30
CA PRO A 239 48.12 14.42 -6.13
C PRO A 239 48.34 15.11 -7.48
N THR A 240 48.12 16.43 -7.53
CA THR A 240 48.33 17.20 -8.77
C THR A 240 49.77 17.05 -9.27
N GLU A 241 50.76 17.04 -8.37
CA GLU A 241 52.17 16.93 -8.76
C GLU A 241 52.56 15.53 -9.27
N ALA A 242 51.73 14.51 -9.03
CA ALA A 242 51.99 13.15 -9.48
C ALA A 242 51.70 12.97 -10.99
N LEU A 243 50.80 13.78 -11.55
CA LEU A 243 50.31 13.65 -12.92
C LEU A 243 51.31 14.19 -13.96
N SER A 244 51.57 13.43 -15.03
CA SER A 244 52.51 13.81 -16.10
C SER A 244 52.14 15.10 -16.83
N VAL A 245 50.85 15.44 -16.93
CA VAL A 245 50.38 16.71 -17.51
C VAL A 245 50.92 17.94 -16.77
N PHE A 246 51.31 17.77 -15.49
CA PHE A 246 51.73 18.86 -14.60
C PHE A 246 53.22 18.80 -14.21
N LYS A 247 54.02 17.87 -14.77
CA LYS A 247 55.45 17.74 -14.44
C LYS A 247 56.34 17.52 -15.67
N GLY A 248 57.60 17.93 -15.56
CA GLY A 248 58.69 17.54 -16.49
C GLY A 248 59.04 18.53 -17.60
N SER A 249 58.28 19.60 -17.81
CA SER A 249 58.59 20.65 -18.78
C SER A 249 58.05 22.02 -18.36
N SER A 250 58.57 23.10 -18.97
CA SER A 250 58.05 24.46 -18.75
C SER A 250 56.58 24.62 -19.19
N LEU A 251 56.14 23.83 -20.18
CA LEU A 251 54.74 23.78 -20.61
C LEU A 251 53.87 23.09 -19.55
N SER A 252 54.35 22.00 -18.95
CA SER A 252 53.64 21.30 -17.87
C SER A 252 53.49 22.18 -16.62
N ASP A 253 54.52 22.98 -16.29
CA ASP A 253 54.45 23.98 -15.21
C ASP A 253 53.42 25.08 -15.49
N TYR A 254 53.30 25.51 -16.75
CA TYR A 254 52.24 26.43 -17.17
C TYR A 254 50.85 25.81 -16.96
N HIS A 255 50.64 24.56 -17.39
CA HIS A 255 49.38 23.85 -17.20
C HIS A 255 49.02 23.70 -15.71
N ARG A 256 49.99 23.35 -14.87
CA ARG A 256 49.81 23.25 -13.41
C ARG A 256 49.38 24.58 -12.81
N THR A 257 50.11 25.65 -13.13
CA THR A 257 49.81 27.00 -12.65
C THR A 257 48.41 27.46 -13.07
N GLU A 258 47.99 27.14 -14.29
CA GLU A 258 46.65 27.46 -14.78
C GLU A 258 45.57 26.64 -14.04
N TYR A 259 45.76 25.32 -13.89
CA TYR A 259 44.85 24.42 -13.19
C TYR A 259 44.64 24.82 -11.72
N GLU A 260 45.73 25.20 -11.04
CA GLU A 260 45.72 25.70 -9.66
C GLU A 260 45.06 27.09 -9.55
N ARG A 261 45.38 28.01 -10.48
CA ARG A 261 44.80 29.37 -10.50
C ARG A 261 43.27 29.33 -10.60
N TYR A 262 42.73 28.43 -11.41
CA TYR A 262 41.27 28.26 -11.57
C TYR A 262 40.66 27.31 -10.52
N GLN A 263 41.47 26.79 -9.59
CA GLN A 263 41.04 25.91 -8.51
C GLN A 263 40.26 24.68 -8.99
N CYS A 264 40.64 24.12 -10.15
CA CYS A 264 39.87 23.07 -10.80
C CYS A 264 39.75 21.79 -9.96
N ARG A 265 40.82 21.40 -9.25
CA ARG A 265 40.78 20.30 -8.27
C ARG A 265 39.75 20.54 -7.18
N ASN A 266 39.74 21.73 -6.59
CA ASN A 266 38.84 22.05 -5.48
C ASN A 266 37.38 22.02 -5.93
N MET A 267 37.08 22.53 -7.14
CA MET A 267 35.73 22.49 -7.71
C MET A 267 35.26 21.05 -7.93
N ALA A 268 36.12 20.19 -8.48
CA ALA A 268 35.84 18.77 -8.66
C ALA A 268 35.59 18.05 -7.32
N LEU A 269 36.50 18.20 -6.35
CA LEU A 269 36.36 17.58 -5.03
C LEU A 269 35.13 18.08 -4.25
N SER A 270 34.66 19.30 -4.53
CA SER A 270 33.46 19.90 -3.93
C SER A 270 32.15 19.59 -4.66
N LEU A 271 32.15 18.66 -5.63
CA LEU A 271 30.96 18.30 -6.43
C LEU A 271 30.34 19.49 -7.19
N THR A 272 31.17 20.43 -7.66
CA THR A 272 30.67 21.54 -8.48
C THR A 272 30.14 21.00 -9.82
N PRO A 273 28.89 21.31 -10.22
CA PRO A 273 28.33 20.84 -11.48
C PRO A 273 29.20 21.22 -12.69
N ILE A 274 29.36 20.29 -13.63
CA ILE A 274 30.22 20.50 -14.83
C ILE A 274 29.74 21.73 -15.62
N SER A 275 28.43 21.99 -15.69
CA SER A 275 27.87 23.17 -16.34
C SER A 275 28.48 24.48 -15.84
N ASP A 276 28.80 24.53 -14.54
CA ASP A 276 29.20 25.72 -13.81
C ASP A 276 30.73 25.89 -13.78
N LEU A 277 31.48 24.89 -14.27
CA LEU A 277 32.94 24.97 -14.41
C LEU A 277 33.35 25.98 -15.49
N SER A 278 34.45 26.68 -15.23
CA SER A 278 35.09 27.56 -16.22
C SER A 278 35.53 26.77 -17.47
N PRO A 279 35.63 27.41 -18.65
CA PRO A 279 36.16 26.76 -19.85
C PRO A 279 37.55 26.14 -19.63
N LYS A 280 38.37 26.74 -18.75
CA LYS A 280 39.69 26.24 -18.39
C LYS A 280 39.61 24.94 -17.58
N CYS A 281 38.73 24.86 -16.59
CA CYS A 281 38.56 23.61 -15.86
C CYS A 281 37.93 22.50 -16.71
N LYS A 282 36.98 22.84 -17.61
CA LYS A 282 36.43 21.89 -18.58
C LYS A 282 37.51 21.32 -19.50
N TYR A 283 38.43 22.16 -19.96
CA TYR A 283 39.57 21.75 -20.78
C TYR A 283 40.44 20.68 -20.07
N TYR A 284 40.75 20.87 -18.79
CA TYR A 284 41.60 19.94 -18.05
C TYR A 284 40.93 18.62 -17.63
N LEU A 285 39.61 18.44 -17.81
CA LEU A 285 38.93 17.18 -17.48
C LEU A 285 39.54 16.01 -18.26
N CYS A 286 39.61 16.11 -19.59
CA CYS A 286 40.12 15.02 -20.44
C CYS A 286 41.62 14.74 -20.23
N PRO A 287 42.53 15.74 -20.24
CA PRO A 287 43.95 15.49 -20.01
C PRO A 287 44.24 14.85 -18.65
N VAL A 288 43.57 15.31 -17.59
CA VAL A 288 43.74 14.73 -16.24
C VAL A 288 43.21 13.31 -16.19
N ALA A 289 42.03 13.04 -16.76
CA ALA A 289 41.46 11.70 -16.86
C ALA A 289 42.39 10.74 -17.61
N ALA A 290 42.86 11.16 -18.79
CA ALA A 290 43.71 10.36 -19.66
C ALA A 290 45.01 9.96 -18.97
N VAL A 291 45.64 10.89 -18.25
CA VAL A 291 46.87 10.61 -17.50
C VAL A 291 46.61 9.75 -16.27
N MET A 292 45.50 9.97 -15.56
CA MET A 292 45.16 9.21 -14.35
C MET A 292 44.73 7.77 -14.64
N LEU A 293 44.11 7.54 -15.80
CA LEU A 293 43.49 6.26 -16.13
C LEU A 293 44.20 5.51 -17.26
N ASP A 294 45.16 6.15 -17.94
CA ASP A 294 45.90 5.66 -19.11
C ASP A 294 45.02 5.26 -20.32
N ARG A 295 43.72 5.57 -20.26
CA ARG A 295 42.73 5.27 -21.31
C ARG A 295 41.45 6.09 -21.11
N GLY A 296 40.62 6.17 -22.14
CA GLY A 296 39.23 6.63 -22.00
C GLY A 296 38.38 5.60 -21.27
N ILE A 297 37.35 6.05 -20.54
CA ILE A 297 36.48 5.16 -19.75
C ILE A 297 35.18 4.91 -20.49
N GLY A 298 34.82 3.63 -20.66
CA GLY A 298 33.57 3.26 -21.29
C GLY A 298 32.35 3.72 -20.49
N CYS A 299 31.32 4.21 -21.17
CA CYS A 299 30.07 4.66 -20.56
C CYS A 299 29.43 3.57 -19.69
N ASN A 300 29.36 2.34 -20.21
CA ASN A 300 28.75 1.19 -19.54
C ASN A 300 27.34 1.48 -19.00
N CYS A 301 26.51 2.23 -19.75
CA CYS A 301 25.14 2.51 -19.36
C CYS A 301 24.33 1.21 -19.27
N ASP A 302 23.53 1.07 -18.20
CA ASP A 302 22.65 -0.08 -18.03
C ASP A 302 21.53 -0.04 -19.07
N PRO A 303 21.38 -1.08 -19.92
CA PRO A 303 20.41 -1.07 -21.01
C PRO A 303 18.96 -1.06 -20.54
N THR A 304 18.68 -1.48 -19.30
CA THR A 304 17.34 -1.47 -18.72
C THR A 304 16.97 -0.07 -18.25
N GLY A 305 17.87 0.62 -17.56
CA GLY A 305 17.60 1.92 -16.94
C GLY A 305 17.96 3.15 -17.78
N THR A 306 18.75 3.00 -18.85
CA THR A 306 19.14 4.11 -19.74
C THR A 306 18.18 4.28 -20.93
N ILE A 307 18.16 5.49 -21.50
CA ILE A 307 17.50 5.80 -22.78
C ILE A 307 18.43 5.47 -23.97
N SER A 308 19.73 5.73 -23.81
CA SER A 308 20.78 5.51 -24.81
C SER A 308 22.03 4.87 -24.19
N GLY A 309 22.79 4.13 -25.00
CA GLY A 309 24.10 3.59 -24.59
C GLY A 309 25.23 4.62 -24.58
N ILE A 310 24.98 5.84 -25.07
CA ILE A 310 25.95 6.95 -25.11
C ILE A 310 25.74 7.84 -23.89
N CYS A 311 26.83 8.16 -23.19
CA CYS A 311 26.83 9.03 -22.02
C CYS A 311 27.44 10.41 -22.34
N ASP A 312 27.32 11.35 -21.40
CA ASP A 312 27.97 12.65 -21.51
C ASP A 312 29.50 12.51 -21.58
N VAL A 313 30.14 13.26 -22.48
CA VAL A 313 31.59 13.26 -22.70
C VAL A 313 32.36 13.65 -21.44
N TYR A 314 31.78 14.49 -20.58
CA TYR A 314 32.38 14.93 -19.34
C TYR A 314 31.66 14.26 -18.15
N GLY A 315 32.40 13.47 -17.37
CA GLY A 315 31.85 12.78 -16.18
C GLY A 315 31.03 11.52 -16.48
N GLY A 316 30.62 11.29 -17.73
CA GLY A 316 30.10 9.98 -18.15
C GLY A 316 28.69 9.66 -17.69
N GLN A 317 27.88 10.68 -17.36
CA GLN A 317 26.49 10.46 -16.93
C GLN A 317 25.66 9.94 -18.10
N CYS A 318 25.03 8.78 -17.90
CA CYS A 318 24.07 8.21 -18.83
C CYS A 318 22.71 8.92 -18.72
N GLU A 319 21.94 8.91 -19.81
CA GLU A 319 20.58 9.49 -19.82
C GLU A 319 19.60 8.49 -19.19
N CYS A 320 19.25 8.71 -17.92
CA CYS A 320 18.42 7.77 -17.16
C CYS A 320 16.94 7.92 -17.47
N LYS A 321 16.22 6.78 -17.44
CA LYS A 321 14.76 6.73 -17.43
C LYS A 321 14.19 7.35 -16.15
N VAL A 322 12.87 7.54 -16.14
CA VAL A 322 12.17 8.17 -15.02
C VAL A 322 12.49 7.45 -13.71
N ASN A 323 12.83 8.24 -12.68
CA ASN A 323 13.16 7.76 -11.33
C ASN A 323 14.35 6.80 -11.21
N VAL A 324 15.13 6.61 -12.28
CA VAL A 324 16.39 5.87 -12.28
C VAL A 324 17.55 6.82 -12.01
N GLY A 325 18.59 6.33 -11.34
CA GLY A 325 19.76 7.11 -10.97
C GLY A 325 21.07 6.35 -11.06
N GLY A 326 22.13 7.04 -10.65
CA GLY A 326 23.52 6.59 -10.80
C GLY A 326 24.11 6.97 -12.15
N ARG A 327 25.45 6.98 -12.25
CA ARG A 327 26.18 7.34 -13.48
C ARG A 327 25.76 6.45 -14.65
N ARG A 328 25.51 5.16 -14.38
CA ARG A 328 25.14 4.14 -15.36
C ARG A 328 23.63 3.91 -15.47
N CYS A 329 22.80 4.62 -14.70
CA CYS A 329 21.36 4.38 -14.64
C CYS A 329 20.99 2.94 -14.23
N ASP A 330 21.70 2.38 -13.25
CA ASP A 330 21.65 0.97 -12.85
C ASP A 330 20.87 0.71 -11.55
N GLN A 331 20.23 1.74 -10.98
CA GLN A 331 19.47 1.62 -9.75
C GLN A 331 18.34 2.67 -9.66
N CYS A 332 17.35 2.41 -8.81
CA CYS A 332 16.31 3.40 -8.50
C CYS A 332 16.87 4.56 -7.67
N ASN A 333 16.35 5.77 -7.89
CA ASN A 333 16.60 6.90 -7.00
C ASN A 333 16.00 6.63 -5.60
N PRO A 334 16.56 7.21 -4.52
CA PRO A 334 15.95 7.15 -3.20
C PRO A 334 14.47 7.56 -3.24
N GLY A 335 13.60 6.78 -2.60
CA GLY A 335 12.15 7.03 -2.58
C GLY A 335 11.40 6.42 -3.77
N THR A 336 12.06 5.58 -4.58
CA THR A 336 11.45 4.83 -5.69
C THR A 336 11.88 3.35 -5.66
N TYR A 337 11.11 2.48 -6.33
CA TYR A 337 11.29 1.03 -6.33
C TYR A 337 10.93 0.39 -7.67
N GLY A 338 11.26 -0.89 -7.82
CA GLY A 338 10.81 -1.71 -8.95
C GLY A 338 11.56 -1.41 -10.25
N PHE A 339 12.90 -1.41 -10.19
CA PHE A 339 13.77 -1.18 -11.34
C PHE A 339 13.39 -2.09 -12.53
N GLY A 340 13.07 -1.48 -13.67
CA GLY A 340 12.68 -2.22 -14.87
C GLY A 340 12.68 -1.38 -16.15
N PRO A 341 12.19 -1.93 -17.27
CA PRO A 341 12.23 -1.28 -18.58
C PRO A 341 11.51 0.07 -18.65
N SER A 342 10.56 0.33 -17.75
CA SER A 342 9.81 1.58 -17.62
C SER A 342 10.44 2.57 -16.63
N GLY A 343 11.62 2.27 -16.08
CA GLY A 343 12.24 3.04 -14.99
C GLY A 343 11.86 2.50 -13.61
N CYS A 344 11.62 3.39 -12.64
CA CYS A 344 11.19 3.05 -11.28
C CYS A 344 9.88 3.75 -10.89
N SER A 345 9.12 3.14 -9.98
CA SER A 345 7.87 3.67 -9.43
C SER A 345 8.10 4.36 -8.09
N MET A 346 7.37 5.43 -7.79
CA MET A 346 7.49 6.12 -6.49
C MET A 346 7.00 5.24 -5.33
N CYS A 347 7.65 5.30 -4.17
CA CYS A 347 7.25 4.55 -2.99
C CYS A 347 5.83 4.91 -2.54
N GLU A 348 5.50 6.21 -2.50
CA GLU A 348 4.21 6.73 -2.04
C GLU A 348 3.84 6.22 -0.63
N CYS A 349 4.78 6.32 0.31
CA CYS A 349 4.52 5.94 1.69
C CYS A 349 3.57 6.94 2.35
N ASP A 350 2.64 6.45 3.15
CA ASP A 350 1.72 7.31 3.88
C ASP A 350 2.46 8.16 4.92
N SER A 351 2.30 9.48 4.84
CA SER A 351 3.01 10.44 5.70
C SER A 351 2.73 10.28 7.21
N VAL A 352 1.60 9.67 7.58
CA VAL A 352 1.20 9.44 8.97
C VAL A 352 1.60 8.04 9.41
N GLY A 353 1.36 7.03 8.57
CA GLY A 353 1.60 5.64 8.91
C GLY A 353 3.02 5.15 8.70
N ALA A 354 3.81 5.80 7.83
CA ALA A 354 5.23 5.50 7.62
C ALA A 354 6.15 6.41 8.44
N LEU A 355 7.41 5.99 8.59
CA LEU A 355 8.47 6.78 9.21
C LEU A 355 8.98 7.89 8.26
N ASP A 356 9.09 7.57 6.98
CA ASP A 356 9.56 8.43 5.90
C ASP A 356 9.00 7.91 4.56
N ASN A 357 9.35 8.57 3.45
CA ASN A 357 8.94 8.17 2.10
C ASN A 357 9.95 7.22 1.42
N PHE A 358 10.92 6.68 2.16
CA PHE A 358 11.86 5.69 1.64
C PHE A 358 11.28 4.29 1.84
N CYS A 359 11.37 3.49 0.78
CA CYS A 359 10.91 2.11 0.78
C CYS A 359 12.01 1.17 0.28
N ASP A 360 11.77 -0.13 0.43
CA ASP A 360 12.61 -1.15 -0.15
C ASP A 360 12.65 -1.02 -1.70
N GLY A 361 13.86 -0.96 -2.27
CA GLY A 361 14.06 -0.67 -3.70
C GLY A 361 13.52 -1.73 -4.67
N GLN A 362 13.19 -2.93 -4.18
CA GLN A 362 12.61 -4.00 -5.01
C GLN A 362 11.10 -4.16 -4.77
N SER A 363 10.70 -4.38 -3.52
CA SER A 363 9.31 -4.66 -3.14
C SER A 363 8.45 -3.41 -2.99
N GLY A 364 9.06 -2.24 -2.80
CA GLY A 364 8.36 -0.99 -2.55
C GLY A 364 7.76 -0.88 -1.16
N GLN A 365 8.10 -1.79 -0.24
CA GLN A 365 7.58 -1.80 1.13
C GLN A 365 8.16 -0.65 1.95
N CYS A 366 7.28 0.22 2.43
CA CYS A 366 7.61 1.34 3.31
C CYS A 366 7.86 0.87 4.76
N LYS A 367 8.64 1.66 5.50
CA LYS A 367 8.88 1.42 6.93
C LYS A 367 7.71 1.94 7.76
N CYS A 368 6.80 1.04 8.14
CA CYS A 368 5.61 1.39 8.91
C CYS A 368 5.93 1.67 10.36
N ARG A 369 5.17 2.58 11.00
CA ARG A 369 5.24 2.82 12.44
C ARG A 369 4.66 1.62 13.20
N GLU A 370 5.24 1.29 14.36
CA GLU A 370 4.96 0.07 15.13
C GLU A 370 3.56 -0.02 15.80
N ARG A 371 2.57 0.78 15.39
CA ARG A 371 1.23 0.85 16.03
C ARG A 371 0.19 -0.06 15.36
N GLY A 372 0.57 -1.27 14.96
CA GLY A 372 -0.33 -2.16 14.22
C GLY A 372 -0.70 -1.61 12.84
N ILE A 373 0.18 -0.81 12.23
CA ILE A 373 0.05 -0.29 10.85
C ILE A 373 0.75 -1.26 9.88
N THR A 374 0.18 -1.44 8.70
CA THR A 374 0.71 -2.32 7.65
C THR A 374 0.32 -1.85 6.25
N GLY A 375 0.58 -2.69 5.25
CA GLY A 375 0.44 -2.41 3.83
C GLY A 375 1.74 -1.90 3.24
N ARG A 376 1.88 -2.02 1.91
CA ARG A 376 3.07 -1.56 1.18
C ARG A 376 3.36 -0.09 1.48
N GLN A 377 2.31 0.73 1.53
CA GLN A 377 2.38 2.17 1.79
C GLN A 377 2.15 2.55 3.25
N CYS A 378 2.00 1.59 4.17
CA CYS A 378 1.69 1.85 5.58
C CYS A 378 0.39 2.64 5.80
N ASN A 379 -0.63 2.42 4.98
CA ASN A 379 -1.88 3.17 4.94
C ASN A 379 -3.09 2.39 5.46
N GLN A 380 -2.86 1.26 6.14
CA GLN A 380 -3.93 0.40 6.66
C GLN A 380 -3.52 -0.25 7.98
N CYS A 381 -4.50 -0.75 8.73
CA CYS A 381 -4.25 -1.47 9.97
C CYS A 381 -3.93 -2.95 9.71
N GLN A 382 -3.12 -3.54 10.58
CA GLN A 382 -2.88 -4.98 10.61
C GLN A 382 -4.20 -5.74 10.84
N PRO A 383 -4.34 -6.98 10.33
CA PRO A 383 -5.47 -7.83 10.68
C PRO A 383 -5.65 -7.92 12.21
N GLY A 384 -6.87 -7.71 12.68
CA GLY A 384 -7.17 -7.60 14.12
C GLY A 384 -7.10 -6.17 14.68
N PHE A 385 -6.83 -5.18 13.83
CA PHE A 385 -6.87 -3.76 14.17
C PHE A 385 -7.74 -2.95 13.19
N TRP A 386 -8.24 -1.80 13.62
CA TRP A 386 -9.09 -0.91 12.82
C TRP A 386 -8.91 0.57 13.18
N GLY A 387 -9.37 1.47 12.31
CA GLY A 387 -9.42 2.91 12.59
C GLY A 387 -8.13 3.67 12.27
N PHE A 388 -7.47 3.36 11.14
CA PHE A 388 -6.30 4.10 10.65
C PHE A 388 -6.52 5.63 10.69
N PRO A 389 -5.53 6.44 11.14
CA PRO A 389 -4.14 6.07 11.45
C PRO A 389 -3.91 5.52 12.87
N ASP A 390 -4.83 5.75 13.79
CA ASP A 390 -4.73 5.27 15.17
C ASP A 390 -5.34 3.87 15.30
N CYS A 391 -4.65 2.88 14.75
CA CYS A 391 -5.10 1.49 14.72
C CYS A 391 -5.35 0.93 16.12
N ARG A 392 -6.60 0.60 16.41
CA ARG A 392 -7.08 0.01 17.68
C ARG A 392 -7.36 -1.46 17.50
N VAL A 393 -7.14 -2.25 18.55
CA VAL A 393 -7.47 -3.68 18.56
C VAL A 393 -8.97 -3.88 18.37
N CYS A 394 -9.37 -4.86 17.58
CA CYS A 394 -10.76 -5.29 17.43
C CYS A 394 -11.34 -5.74 18.77
N GLN A 395 -12.58 -5.35 19.06
CA GLN A 395 -13.25 -5.64 20.33
C GLN A 395 -14.35 -6.70 20.16
N CYS A 396 -13.96 -7.93 19.87
CA CYS A 396 -14.91 -8.98 19.47
C CYS A 396 -15.27 -9.99 20.57
N ASN A 397 -15.12 -9.63 21.85
CA ASN A 397 -15.38 -10.49 23.01
C ASN A 397 -14.71 -11.89 22.91
N ASP A 398 -13.54 -12.00 22.26
CA ASP A 398 -12.82 -13.25 21.95
C ASP A 398 -13.54 -14.22 20.97
N HIS A 399 -14.70 -13.83 20.47
CA HIS A 399 -15.48 -14.62 19.51
C HIS A 399 -15.09 -14.35 18.04
N ALA A 400 -14.27 -13.34 17.76
CA ALA A 400 -13.60 -13.16 16.47
C ALA A 400 -12.22 -12.52 16.66
N SER A 401 -11.30 -12.77 15.73
CA SER A 401 -9.94 -12.21 15.75
C SER A 401 -9.73 -11.08 14.73
N ILE A 402 -10.70 -10.85 13.85
CA ILE A 402 -10.66 -9.83 12.80
C ILE A 402 -11.95 -9.03 12.80
N CYS A 403 -11.83 -7.76 12.40
CA CYS A 403 -12.95 -6.85 12.26
C CYS A 403 -12.75 -5.97 11.01
N ASP A 404 -13.81 -5.34 10.56
CA ASP A 404 -13.80 -4.37 9.48
C ASP A 404 -12.86 -3.20 9.84
N GLN A 405 -11.90 -2.90 8.95
CA GLN A 405 -10.82 -1.96 9.24
C GLN A 405 -11.29 -0.50 9.42
N LYS A 406 -12.51 -0.15 8.98
CA LYS A 406 -13.05 1.21 9.09
C LYS A 406 -14.02 1.35 10.26
N THR A 407 -14.93 0.40 10.41
CA THR A 407 -16.04 0.47 11.37
C THR A 407 -15.75 -0.24 12.68
N GLY A 408 -14.79 -1.18 12.71
CA GLY A 408 -14.52 -2.02 13.88
C GLY A 408 -15.51 -3.18 14.05
N ALA A 409 -16.44 -3.39 13.10
CA ALA A 409 -17.43 -4.46 13.16
C ALA A 409 -16.76 -5.83 13.03
N CYS A 410 -16.99 -6.72 13.99
CA CYS A 410 -16.42 -8.06 13.98
C CYS A 410 -16.89 -8.88 12.77
N ILE A 411 -15.95 -9.60 12.16
CA ILE A 411 -16.21 -10.45 11.00
C ILE A 411 -16.16 -11.90 11.45
N GLU A 412 -17.13 -12.70 11.00
CA GLU A 412 -17.21 -14.15 11.29
C GLU A 412 -17.21 -14.46 12.79
N CYS A 413 -18.16 -13.86 13.53
CA CYS A 413 -18.41 -14.20 14.93
C CYS A 413 -18.59 -15.72 15.13
N ARG A 414 -17.74 -16.32 15.96
CA ARG A 414 -17.76 -17.74 16.33
C ARG A 414 -18.72 -17.99 17.49
N ASP A 415 -18.81 -19.23 17.96
CA ASP A 415 -19.56 -19.61 19.17
C ASP A 415 -21.05 -19.22 19.15
N LEU A 416 -21.65 -19.22 17.95
CA LEU A 416 -23.06 -18.87 17.72
C LEU A 416 -23.38 -17.45 18.21
N THR A 417 -22.40 -16.55 18.13
CA THR A 417 -22.54 -15.13 18.46
C THR A 417 -22.81 -14.28 17.22
N SER A 418 -23.30 -13.08 17.45
CA SER A 418 -23.73 -12.08 16.47
C SER A 418 -23.59 -10.69 17.09
N GLY A 419 -23.82 -9.64 16.29
CA GLY A 419 -23.68 -8.26 16.72
C GLY A 419 -22.35 -7.64 16.29
N HIS A 420 -22.23 -6.33 16.46
CA HIS A 420 -21.07 -5.57 16.01
C HIS A 420 -19.79 -5.98 16.75
N TYR A 421 -19.93 -6.44 18.01
CA TYR A 421 -18.83 -6.87 18.87
C TYR A 421 -18.89 -8.38 19.20
N CYS A 422 -19.70 -9.16 18.47
CA CYS A 422 -20.05 -10.53 18.85
C CYS A 422 -20.63 -10.61 20.28
N ASP A 423 -21.41 -9.60 20.66
CA ASP A 423 -21.88 -9.30 22.01
C ASP A 423 -23.28 -9.86 22.33
N ARG A 424 -23.88 -10.58 21.38
CA ARG A 424 -25.16 -11.26 21.55
C ARG A 424 -25.15 -12.61 20.85
N CYS A 425 -26.08 -13.49 21.21
CA CYS A 425 -26.26 -14.75 20.50
C CYS A 425 -26.94 -14.53 19.15
N GLN A 426 -26.73 -15.45 18.22
CA GLN A 426 -27.51 -15.55 16.98
C GLN A 426 -28.98 -15.83 17.31
N ASP A 427 -29.87 -15.47 16.38
CA ASP A 427 -31.30 -15.75 16.50
C ASP A 427 -31.54 -17.26 16.72
N GLY A 428 -32.48 -17.60 17.59
CA GLY A 428 -32.70 -18.97 18.06
C GLY A 428 -31.77 -19.46 19.19
N TYR A 429 -30.84 -18.62 19.68
CA TYR A 429 -29.96 -18.95 20.81
C TYR A 429 -30.05 -17.91 21.94
N TYR A 430 -29.90 -18.36 23.19
CA TYR A 430 -29.83 -17.51 24.37
C TYR A 430 -28.49 -17.66 25.10
N GLY A 431 -28.08 -16.61 25.80
CA GLY A 431 -26.85 -16.57 26.57
C GLY A 431 -26.38 -15.13 26.77
N ASP A 432 -25.17 -14.98 27.29
CA ASP A 432 -24.48 -13.70 27.42
C ASP A 432 -23.00 -13.91 27.05
N PRO A 433 -22.64 -13.69 25.77
CA PRO A 433 -21.30 -13.93 25.25
C PRO A 433 -20.31 -12.79 25.56
N ARG A 434 -20.71 -11.80 26.37
CA ARG A 434 -19.80 -10.71 26.72
C ARG A 434 -18.63 -11.23 27.56
N LEU A 435 -17.44 -10.73 27.25
CA LEU A 435 -16.22 -11.11 27.93
C LEU A 435 -16.34 -10.87 29.44
N GLY A 436 -16.11 -11.92 30.24
CA GLY A 436 -16.22 -11.87 31.71
C GLY A 436 -17.57 -12.32 32.29
N VAL A 437 -18.63 -12.48 31.49
CA VAL A 437 -19.93 -13.02 31.95
C VAL A 437 -20.03 -14.54 31.72
N ASN A 438 -19.41 -15.03 30.63
CA ASN A 438 -19.19 -16.45 30.30
C ASN A 438 -20.45 -17.35 30.35
N ILE A 439 -21.58 -16.86 29.82
CA ILE A 439 -22.78 -17.69 29.59
C ILE A 439 -22.83 -18.03 28.10
N PRO A 440 -22.40 -19.24 27.69
CA PRO A 440 -22.29 -19.59 26.27
C PRO A 440 -23.66 -19.61 25.60
N CYS A 441 -23.69 -19.30 24.31
CA CYS A 441 -24.91 -19.33 23.50
C CYS A 441 -25.43 -20.76 23.37
N LYS A 442 -26.67 -20.97 23.84
CA LYS A 442 -27.37 -22.27 23.84
C LYS A 442 -28.66 -22.15 23.05
N PRO A 443 -29.09 -23.22 22.35
CA PRO A 443 -30.31 -23.18 21.55
C PRO A 443 -31.51 -22.92 22.44
N CYS A 444 -32.43 -22.08 21.97
CA CYS A 444 -33.66 -21.77 22.66
C CYS A 444 -34.48 -23.05 22.91
N PRO A 445 -34.95 -23.28 24.15
CA PRO A 445 -35.77 -24.45 24.49
C PRO A 445 -37.25 -24.25 24.09
N CYS A 446 -37.48 -23.53 22.99
CA CYS A 446 -38.78 -23.52 22.31
C CYS A 446 -38.98 -24.90 21.65
N PRO A 447 -40.21 -25.32 21.34
CA PRO A 447 -40.49 -26.71 20.99
C PRO A 447 -39.68 -27.08 19.76
N GLY A 448 -38.90 -28.15 19.87
CA GLY A 448 -37.97 -28.62 18.84
C GLY A 448 -36.66 -27.82 18.70
N GLY A 449 -36.63 -26.53 19.00
CA GLY A 449 -35.44 -25.68 18.86
C GLY A 449 -35.10 -25.29 17.41
N PRO A 450 -33.95 -24.61 17.17
CA PRO A 450 -33.63 -23.89 15.92
C PRO A 450 -33.70 -24.69 14.62
N ALA A 451 -33.37 -25.97 14.67
CA ALA A 451 -33.26 -26.84 13.48
C ALA A 451 -34.42 -27.83 13.32
N SER A 452 -35.44 -27.75 14.17
CA SER A 452 -36.51 -28.75 14.22
C SER A 452 -37.60 -28.61 13.17
N GLY A 453 -37.76 -27.42 12.59
CA GLY A 453 -38.86 -27.11 11.67
C GLY A 453 -40.23 -26.90 12.34
N TYR A 454 -40.33 -27.03 13.67
CA TYR A 454 -41.57 -26.78 14.43
C TYR A 454 -41.34 -25.84 15.64
N GLN A 455 -40.32 -24.97 15.54
CA GLN A 455 -40.15 -23.87 16.48
C GLN A 455 -41.13 -22.72 16.16
N HIS A 456 -41.80 -22.23 17.20
CA HIS A 456 -42.82 -21.17 17.09
C HIS A 456 -42.36 -19.84 17.71
N ALA A 457 -41.05 -19.63 17.79
CA ALA A 457 -40.39 -18.42 18.26
C ALA A 457 -39.04 -18.26 17.57
N ASP A 458 -38.67 -17.03 17.20
CA ASP A 458 -37.39 -16.73 16.53
C ASP A 458 -36.29 -16.31 17.53
N THR A 459 -36.68 -15.89 18.74
CA THR A 459 -35.75 -15.46 19.80
C THR A 459 -36.25 -15.89 21.18
N CYS A 460 -35.35 -15.99 22.16
CA CYS A 460 -35.67 -16.21 23.57
C CYS A 460 -34.69 -15.45 24.47
N TYR A 461 -35.07 -15.18 25.72
CA TYR A 461 -34.27 -14.39 26.66
C TYR A 461 -34.22 -15.02 28.06
N LEU A 462 -33.21 -14.63 28.84
CA LEU A 462 -33.05 -15.03 30.24
C LEU A 462 -33.87 -14.09 31.12
N GLN A 463 -34.90 -14.62 31.77
CA GLN A 463 -35.68 -13.93 32.78
C GLN A 463 -35.16 -14.31 34.18
N PRO A 464 -34.88 -13.33 35.06
CA PRO A 464 -34.59 -13.61 36.47
C PRO A 464 -35.76 -14.38 37.10
N GLY A 465 -35.45 -15.55 37.67
CA GLY A 465 -36.43 -16.38 38.32
C GLY A 465 -36.88 -15.80 39.65
N GLN A 466 -37.94 -16.37 40.21
CA GLN A 466 -38.52 -15.95 41.50
C GLN A 466 -37.58 -16.20 42.69
N GLN A 467 -36.49 -16.95 42.52
CA GLN A 467 -35.48 -17.22 43.53
C GLN A 467 -34.15 -16.58 43.14
N PRO A 468 -33.39 -16.01 44.10
CA PRO A 468 -32.07 -15.46 43.81
C PRO A 468 -31.15 -16.54 43.23
N GLY A 469 -30.65 -16.31 42.01
CA GLY A 469 -29.76 -17.24 41.31
C GLY A 469 -30.45 -18.22 40.36
N THR A 470 -31.78 -18.21 40.24
CA THR A 470 -32.48 -18.96 39.18
C THR A 470 -32.73 -18.07 37.97
N GLN A 471 -32.56 -18.62 36.76
CA GLN A 471 -32.86 -17.95 35.50
C GLN A 471 -33.72 -18.89 34.66
N ASN A 472 -34.85 -18.38 34.16
CA ASN A 472 -35.72 -19.09 33.24
C ASN A 472 -35.50 -18.56 31.83
N VAL A 473 -35.59 -19.45 30.84
CA VAL A 473 -35.50 -19.06 29.43
C VAL A 473 -36.91 -18.92 28.90
N VAL A 474 -37.26 -17.73 28.40
CA VAL A 474 -38.60 -17.41 27.90
C VAL A 474 -38.53 -17.12 26.42
N CYS A 475 -39.34 -17.83 25.64
CA CYS A 475 -39.45 -17.69 24.18
C CYS A 475 -40.38 -16.54 23.79
N ASN A 476 -39.97 -15.77 22.77
CA ASN A 476 -40.82 -14.74 22.18
C ASN A 476 -41.74 -15.39 21.13
N CYS A 477 -42.94 -15.77 21.55
CA CYS A 477 -43.87 -16.54 20.72
C CYS A 477 -44.38 -15.75 19.52
N ARG A 478 -44.48 -16.44 18.37
CA ARG A 478 -45.18 -15.95 17.19
C ARG A 478 -46.68 -15.79 17.49
N ALA A 479 -47.36 -14.97 16.70
CA ALA A 479 -48.80 -14.78 16.84
C ALA A 479 -49.57 -16.12 16.77
N GLY A 480 -50.48 -16.35 17.71
CA GLY A 480 -51.24 -17.59 17.83
C GLY A 480 -50.64 -18.64 18.77
N TYR A 481 -49.44 -18.41 19.31
CA TYR A 481 -48.76 -19.30 20.25
C TYR A 481 -48.54 -18.60 21.60
N GLU A 482 -48.58 -19.35 22.70
CA GLU A 482 -48.41 -18.82 24.06
C GLU A 482 -47.65 -19.77 25.02
N GLY A 483 -47.33 -19.25 26.20
CA GLY A 483 -46.55 -19.92 27.25
C GLY A 483 -45.05 -19.62 27.16
N GLU A 484 -44.29 -19.94 28.22
CA GLU A 484 -42.84 -19.66 28.31
C GLU A 484 -42.02 -20.31 27.18
N ARG A 485 -42.57 -21.36 26.58
CA ARG A 485 -41.96 -22.10 25.47
C ARG A 485 -42.83 -22.14 24.22
N CYS A 486 -43.89 -21.33 24.10
CA CYS A 486 -44.73 -21.35 22.88
C CYS A 486 -45.28 -22.74 22.52
N ALA A 487 -45.53 -23.57 23.53
CA ALA A 487 -45.94 -24.96 23.39
C ALA A 487 -47.46 -25.15 23.40
N SER A 488 -48.22 -24.04 23.50
CA SER A 488 -49.68 -24.00 23.53
C SER A 488 -50.19 -22.96 22.55
N CYS A 489 -51.42 -23.12 22.08
CA CYS A 489 -52.09 -22.13 21.25
C CYS A 489 -52.65 -20.99 22.09
N SER A 490 -52.53 -19.77 21.59
CA SER A 490 -53.12 -18.58 22.20
C SER A 490 -54.65 -18.70 22.26
N ILE A 491 -55.27 -17.86 23.10
CA ILE A 491 -56.73 -17.74 23.19
C ILE A 491 -57.36 -17.65 21.78
N ASN A 492 -58.33 -18.54 21.52
CA ASN A 492 -59.09 -18.66 20.27
C ASN A 492 -58.26 -19.07 19.04
N TYR A 493 -57.15 -19.76 19.28
CA TYR A 493 -56.43 -20.57 18.31
C TYR A 493 -56.54 -22.05 18.70
N TRP A 494 -56.42 -22.94 17.73
CA TRP A 494 -56.52 -24.38 17.93
C TRP A 494 -55.43 -25.13 17.19
N GLY A 495 -55.09 -26.32 17.70
CA GLY A 495 -54.08 -27.21 17.13
C GLY A 495 -53.17 -27.82 18.18
N ASN A 496 -52.09 -28.48 17.75
CA ASN A 496 -51.10 -29.09 18.63
C ASN A 496 -49.68 -28.68 18.22
N PRO A 497 -49.16 -27.56 18.73
CA PRO A 497 -47.87 -27.01 18.31
C PRO A 497 -46.65 -27.78 18.83
N SER A 498 -46.86 -28.78 19.70
CA SER A 498 -45.79 -29.59 20.29
C SER A 498 -45.40 -30.83 19.45
N GLU A 499 -46.16 -31.13 18.39
CA GLU A 499 -45.90 -32.25 17.48
C GLU A 499 -45.20 -31.80 16.19
N ILE A 500 -44.47 -32.72 15.55
CA ILE A 500 -43.79 -32.46 14.28
C ILE A 500 -44.86 -32.13 13.22
N GLY A 501 -44.78 -30.92 12.65
CA GLY A 501 -45.76 -30.41 11.67
C GLY A 501 -47.01 -29.78 12.29
N GLY A 502 -47.09 -29.72 13.61
CA GLY A 502 -48.18 -29.07 14.32
C GLY A 502 -48.08 -27.54 14.34
N SER A 503 -49.21 -26.87 14.24
CA SER A 503 -49.34 -25.41 14.24
C SER A 503 -50.54 -24.99 15.09
N CYS A 504 -50.62 -23.70 15.39
CA CYS A 504 -51.80 -23.07 15.94
C CYS A 504 -52.50 -22.26 14.85
N GLU A 505 -53.72 -22.66 14.53
CA GLU A 505 -54.57 -21.98 13.56
C GLU A 505 -55.63 -21.16 14.27
N ARG A 506 -55.95 -19.99 13.72
CA ARG A 506 -57.03 -19.17 14.27
C ARG A 506 -58.35 -19.91 14.09
N CYS A 507 -59.19 -19.94 15.13
CA CYS A 507 -60.52 -20.55 15.01
C CYS A 507 -61.36 -19.86 13.94
N ASP A 508 -61.88 -20.64 13.00
CA ASP A 508 -62.76 -20.18 11.93
C ASP A 508 -64.22 -20.42 12.32
N CYS A 509 -64.82 -19.42 12.96
CA CYS A 509 -66.21 -19.44 13.40
C CYS A 509 -67.09 -18.50 12.59
N ASN A 510 -66.77 -18.28 11.30
CA ASN A 510 -67.46 -17.33 10.41
C ASN A 510 -67.60 -15.90 11.01
N GLY A 511 -66.68 -15.51 11.90
CA GLY A 511 -66.73 -14.23 12.60
C GLY A 511 -67.87 -14.12 13.63
N ASN A 512 -68.49 -15.23 14.05
CA ASN A 512 -69.61 -15.27 14.99
C ASN A 512 -69.17 -15.61 16.42
N ILE A 513 -67.92 -15.32 16.80
CA ILE A 513 -67.43 -15.43 18.17
C ILE A 513 -66.71 -14.15 18.60
N ASP A 514 -66.60 -13.93 19.90
CA ASP A 514 -65.71 -12.91 20.45
C ASP A 514 -64.30 -13.47 20.65
N PHE A 515 -63.34 -12.94 19.91
CA PHE A 515 -61.94 -13.35 19.98
C PHE A 515 -61.21 -12.89 21.26
N ALA A 516 -61.79 -11.98 22.04
CA ALA A 516 -61.23 -11.55 23.33
C ALA A 516 -61.64 -12.47 24.49
N VAL A 517 -62.69 -13.29 24.31
CA VAL A 517 -63.21 -14.18 25.35
C VAL A 517 -62.47 -15.52 25.28
N PRO A 518 -61.85 -16.00 26.38
CA PRO A 518 -61.24 -17.33 26.42
C PRO A 518 -62.28 -18.44 26.22
N ASN A 519 -61.87 -19.54 25.57
CA ASN A 519 -62.71 -20.71 25.29
C ASN A 519 -63.91 -20.42 24.37
N SER A 520 -63.86 -19.40 23.51
CA SER A 520 -64.89 -19.20 22.48
C SER A 520 -64.88 -20.31 21.41
N CYS A 521 -63.75 -20.99 21.25
CA CYS A 521 -63.59 -22.24 20.51
C CYS A 521 -62.71 -23.23 21.30
N ASP A 522 -62.84 -24.52 20.98
CA ASP A 522 -62.04 -25.59 21.57
C ASP A 522 -60.61 -25.58 21.01
N ALA A 523 -59.62 -25.52 21.90
CA ALA A 523 -58.20 -25.37 21.55
C ALA A 523 -57.59 -26.60 20.84
N LYS A 524 -58.27 -27.76 20.81
CA LYS A 524 -57.77 -28.97 20.15
C LYS A 524 -58.47 -29.26 18.82
N THR A 525 -59.75 -28.97 18.75
CA THR A 525 -60.61 -29.34 17.62
C THR A 525 -61.02 -28.16 16.75
N GLY A 526 -60.86 -26.92 17.24
CA GLY A 526 -61.28 -25.71 16.54
C GLY A 526 -62.80 -25.46 16.56
N ALA A 527 -63.57 -26.36 17.19
CA ALA A 527 -65.03 -26.24 17.25
C ALA A 527 -65.45 -25.01 18.07
N CYS A 528 -66.33 -24.20 17.52
CA CYS A 528 -66.81 -22.98 18.14
C CYS A 528 -67.82 -23.30 19.25
N LEU A 529 -67.54 -22.84 20.47
CA LEU A 529 -68.32 -23.18 21.67
C LEU A 529 -69.29 -22.06 22.07
N LEU A 530 -68.94 -20.81 21.77
CA LEU A 530 -69.70 -19.62 22.17
C LEU A 530 -70.16 -18.80 20.95
N CYS A 531 -71.05 -19.38 20.15
CA CYS A 531 -71.60 -18.72 18.98
C CYS A 531 -72.49 -17.51 19.35
N LEU A 532 -72.22 -16.38 18.71
CA LEU A 532 -72.96 -15.13 18.82
C LEU A 532 -73.98 -15.00 17.67
N HIS A 533 -74.75 -13.91 17.67
CA HIS A 533 -75.65 -13.54 16.56
C HIS A 533 -76.73 -14.60 16.23
N ASN A 534 -77.21 -15.34 17.22
CA ASN A 534 -78.21 -16.40 17.05
C ASN A 534 -77.75 -17.47 16.04
N THR A 535 -76.47 -17.85 16.11
CA THR A 535 -75.87 -18.89 15.27
C THR A 535 -75.49 -20.13 16.09
N GLU A 536 -75.40 -21.28 15.43
CA GLU A 536 -74.96 -22.58 15.95
C GLU A 536 -74.25 -23.36 14.84
N GLY A 537 -73.74 -24.55 15.17
CA GLY A 537 -72.90 -25.35 14.28
C GLY A 537 -71.43 -25.32 14.73
N VAL A 538 -70.61 -26.21 14.14
CA VAL A 538 -69.21 -26.39 14.56
C VAL A 538 -68.33 -25.17 14.26
N GLN A 539 -68.76 -24.35 13.29
CA GLN A 539 -68.16 -23.09 12.87
C GLN A 539 -69.14 -21.92 13.02
N CYS A 540 -70.22 -22.06 13.81
CA CYS A 540 -71.30 -21.07 13.89
C CYS A 540 -71.90 -20.71 12.51
N GLU A 541 -72.05 -21.71 11.65
CA GLU A 541 -72.42 -21.61 10.24
C GLU A 541 -73.92 -21.74 9.96
N HIS A 542 -74.72 -22.03 10.99
CA HIS A 542 -76.16 -22.17 10.91
C HIS A 542 -76.86 -21.19 11.84
N CYS A 543 -78.07 -20.74 11.49
CA CYS A 543 -78.91 -20.05 12.45
C CYS A 543 -79.42 -21.05 13.50
N VAL A 544 -79.53 -20.60 14.76
CA VAL A 544 -80.14 -21.40 15.83
C VAL A 544 -81.57 -21.79 15.49
N ALA A 545 -82.07 -22.88 16.08
CA ALA A 545 -83.44 -23.31 15.90
C ALA A 545 -84.46 -22.16 16.10
N GLY A 546 -85.44 -22.06 15.19
CA GLY A 546 -86.43 -20.98 15.19
C GLY A 546 -85.94 -19.65 14.59
N HIS A 547 -84.75 -19.61 13.99
CA HIS A 547 -84.23 -18.47 13.22
C HIS A 547 -83.89 -18.88 11.79
N PHE A 548 -83.93 -17.92 10.87
CA PHE A 548 -83.59 -18.10 9.46
C PHE A 548 -82.74 -16.97 8.91
N GLY A 549 -82.01 -17.24 7.85
CA GLY A 549 -81.15 -16.28 7.16
C GLY A 549 -79.79 -16.90 6.82
N ASP A 550 -78.77 -16.05 6.74
CA ASP A 550 -77.40 -16.47 6.48
C ASP A 550 -76.50 -16.09 7.65
N ALA A 551 -76.07 -17.11 8.40
CA ALA A 551 -75.20 -16.99 9.56
C ALA A 551 -73.83 -16.37 9.21
N LYS A 552 -73.34 -16.54 7.97
CA LYS A 552 -72.02 -16.02 7.55
C LYS A 552 -71.99 -14.51 7.40
N ILE A 553 -73.15 -13.90 7.14
CA ILE A 553 -73.32 -12.44 7.05
C ILE A 553 -74.12 -11.88 8.24
N ARG A 554 -74.33 -12.69 9.29
CA ARG A 554 -75.02 -12.32 10.54
C ARG A 554 -76.46 -11.87 10.34
N SER A 555 -77.18 -12.48 9.40
CA SER A 555 -78.58 -12.12 9.09
C SER A 555 -79.63 -13.03 9.73
N CYS A 556 -79.26 -13.85 10.74
CA CYS A 556 -80.18 -14.75 11.42
C CYS A 556 -81.29 -13.99 12.17
N GLN A 557 -82.50 -14.04 11.62
CA GLN A 557 -83.70 -13.42 12.15
C GLN A 557 -84.64 -14.48 12.72
N ARG A 558 -85.38 -14.13 13.76
CA ARG A 558 -86.36 -15.03 14.37
C ARG A 558 -87.51 -15.29 13.41
N CYS A 559 -87.93 -16.55 13.26
CA CYS A 559 -89.13 -16.90 12.52
C CYS A 559 -90.39 -16.44 13.23
N VAL A 560 -91.34 -15.96 12.45
CA VAL A 560 -92.66 -15.55 12.93
C VAL A 560 -93.68 -16.47 12.26
N CYS A 561 -94.03 -17.57 12.92
CA CYS A 561 -95.01 -18.53 12.42
C CYS A 561 -96.37 -18.28 13.07
N ASN A 562 -97.43 -18.24 12.27
CA ASN A 562 -98.79 -18.16 12.75
C ASN A 562 -99.18 -19.49 13.40
N HIS A 563 -99.43 -19.47 14.71
CA HIS A 563 -99.79 -20.64 15.51
C HIS A 563 -101.06 -21.37 15.03
N LEU A 564 -101.97 -20.72 14.30
CA LEU A 564 -103.19 -21.33 13.77
C LEU A 564 -102.95 -22.10 12.45
N GLY A 565 -101.95 -21.68 11.66
CA GLY A 565 -101.66 -22.24 10.35
C GLY A 565 -100.41 -23.11 10.28
N THR A 566 -99.64 -23.21 11.36
CA THR A 566 -98.37 -23.93 11.42
C THR A 566 -98.53 -25.27 12.13
N ASN A 567 -98.00 -26.35 11.55
CA ASN A 567 -97.92 -27.64 12.18
C ASN A 567 -96.74 -27.68 13.18
N SER A 568 -97.00 -27.36 14.45
CA SER A 568 -95.97 -27.32 15.50
C SER A 568 -95.27 -28.67 15.76
N SER A 569 -95.82 -29.80 15.28
CA SER A 569 -95.19 -31.12 15.43
C SER A 569 -94.20 -31.44 14.30
N ALA A 570 -94.18 -30.65 13.21
CA ALA A 570 -93.31 -30.85 12.06
C ALA A 570 -91.92 -30.20 12.21
N GLY A 571 -91.66 -29.52 13.33
CA GLY A 571 -90.40 -28.83 13.63
C GLY A 571 -90.53 -27.31 13.56
N GLU A 572 -89.38 -26.65 13.66
CA GLU A 572 -89.26 -25.20 13.50
C GLU A 572 -89.28 -24.81 12.00
N CYS A 573 -89.30 -23.51 11.71
CA CYS A 573 -89.16 -22.99 10.35
C CYS A 573 -87.85 -23.45 9.66
N ASP A 574 -87.87 -23.44 8.33
CA ASP A 574 -86.68 -23.68 7.52
C ASP A 574 -85.60 -22.60 7.77
N ARG A 575 -84.37 -23.04 8.05
CA ARG A 575 -83.27 -22.18 8.53
C ARG A 575 -82.69 -21.24 7.46
N VAL A 576 -82.99 -21.46 6.18
CA VAL A 576 -82.48 -20.62 5.09
C VAL A 576 -83.59 -19.71 4.57
N SER A 577 -84.74 -20.28 4.24
CA SER A 577 -85.87 -19.56 3.64
C SER A 577 -86.76 -18.87 4.67
N GLY A 578 -86.81 -19.35 5.92
CA GLY A 578 -87.75 -18.89 6.94
C GLY A 578 -89.14 -19.49 6.83
N GLN A 579 -89.35 -20.43 5.91
CA GLN A 579 -90.65 -21.04 5.67
C GLN A 579 -91.09 -21.86 6.88
N CYS A 580 -92.19 -21.45 7.50
CA CYS A 580 -92.84 -22.20 8.57
C CYS A 580 -93.49 -23.47 8.00
N PRO A 581 -93.54 -24.59 8.76
CA PRO A 581 -94.19 -25.81 8.32
C PRO A 581 -95.72 -25.66 8.34
N CYS A 582 -96.29 -25.27 7.20
CA CYS A 582 -97.73 -24.98 7.12
C CYS A 582 -98.60 -26.24 7.20
N LEU A 583 -99.77 -26.11 7.82
CA LEU A 583 -100.84 -27.12 7.81
C LEU A 583 -101.40 -27.30 6.38
N PRO A 584 -102.11 -28.40 6.10
CA PRO A 584 -102.64 -28.66 4.77
C PRO A 584 -103.44 -27.47 4.21
N ASN A 585 -103.14 -27.10 2.96
CA ASN A 585 -103.74 -25.99 2.22
C ASN A 585 -103.56 -24.59 2.86
N VAL A 586 -102.56 -24.41 3.72
CA VAL A 586 -102.11 -23.11 4.23
C VAL A 586 -100.82 -22.71 3.50
N ILE A 587 -100.72 -21.45 3.09
CA ILE A 587 -99.60 -20.89 2.33
C ILE A 587 -99.06 -19.62 3.01
N GLY A 588 -97.96 -19.10 2.47
CA GLY A 588 -97.25 -17.93 3.00
C GLY A 588 -96.09 -18.33 3.91
N LEU A 589 -95.11 -17.44 4.04
CA LEU A 589 -93.89 -17.67 4.82
C LEU A 589 -94.21 -17.94 6.29
N GLN A 590 -95.23 -17.27 6.81
CA GLN A 590 -95.69 -17.34 8.20
C GLN A 590 -96.86 -18.31 8.38
N CYS A 591 -97.31 -19.00 7.32
CA CYS A 591 -98.53 -19.84 7.33
C CYS A 591 -99.77 -19.10 7.80
N ASP A 592 -99.98 -17.88 7.30
CA ASP A 592 -101.03 -16.96 7.72
C ASP A 592 -102.18 -16.85 6.72
N GLN A 593 -102.09 -17.53 5.57
CA GLN A 593 -103.08 -17.43 4.50
C GLN A 593 -103.53 -18.81 4.02
N CYS A 594 -104.81 -18.94 3.67
CA CYS A 594 -105.29 -20.14 2.97
C CYS A 594 -104.84 -20.13 1.52
N ALA A 595 -104.52 -21.30 0.97
CA ALA A 595 -104.33 -21.48 -0.47
C ALA A 595 -105.59 -21.02 -1.23
N ALA A 596 -105.42 -20.64 -2.50
CA ALA A 596 -106.55 -20.26 -3.35
C ALA A 596 -107.67 -21.32 -3.28
N ASN A 597 -108.92 -20.85 -3.19
CA ASN A 597 -110.13 -21.69 -3.03
C ASN A 597 -110.22 -22.48 -1.71
N HIS A 598 -109.55 -22.03 -0.64
CA HIS A 598 -109.68 -22.61 0.70
C HIS A 598 -109.97 -21.52 1.76
N TYR A 599 -110.67 -21.88 2.85
CA TYR A 599 -111.07 -20.97 3.94
C TYR A 599 -110.95 -21.62 5.33
N ASP A 600 -111.24 -20.86 6.39
CA ASP A 600 -111.27 -21.32 7.80
C ASP A 600 -109.90 -21.69 8.41
N LEU A 601 -108.93 -20.78 8.30
CA LEU A 601 -107.64 -20.89 9.00
C LEU A 601 -107.79 -20.95 10.53
N ALA A 602 -108.85 -20.34 11.07
CA ALA A 602 -109.14 -20.30 12.51
C ALA A 602 -109.46 -21.68 13.11
N SER A 603 -109.75 -22.68 12.28
CA SER A 603 -109.98 -24.07 12.70
C SER A 603 -108.77 -24.73 13.37
N GLY A 604 -107.55 -24.22 13.12
CA GLY A 604 -106.30 -24.78 13.65
C GLY A 604 -105.89 -26.14 13.06
N LYS A 605 -106.56 -26.61 12.00
CA LYS A 605 -106.30 -27.92 11.35
C LYS A 605 -105.85 -27.80 9.88
N GLY A 606 -105.69 -26.58 9.38
CA GLY A 606 -105.48 -26.27 7.95
C GLY A 606 -106.75 -25.74 7.30
N CYS A 607 -106.65 -25.24 6.07
CA CYS A 607 -107.78 -24.63 5.38
C CYS A 607 -108.63 -25.65 4.62
N SER A 608 -109.95 -25.49 4.72
CA SER A 608 -110.94 -26.34 4.05
C SER A 608 -111.28 -25.79 2.67
N ALA A 609 -111.52 -26.67 1.69
CA ALA A 609 -111.87 -26.25 0.33
C ALA A 609 -113.21 -25.50 0.30
N CYS A 610 -113.27 -24.41 -0.47
CA CYS A 610 -114.50 -23.66 -0.72
C CYS A 610 -115.45 -24.50 -1.60
N ALA A 611 -116.69 -24.67 -1.15
CA ALA A 611 -117.75 -25.33 -1.92
C ALA A 611 -118.59 -24.28 -2.69
N CYS A 612 -117.93 -23.48 -3.55
CA CYS A 612 -118.61 -22.48 -4.36
C CYS A 612 -119.20 -23.09 -5.64
N ASP A 613 -120.45 -22.73 -5.96
CA ASP A 613 -121.11 -23.09 -7.23
C ASP A 613 -120.49 -22.30 -8.38
N VAL A 614 -120.10 -23.01 -9.45
CA VAL A 614 -119.44 -22.45 -10.65
C VAL A 614 -120.27 -21.42 -11.42
N ASN A 615 -121.56 -21.22 -11.10
CA ASN A 615 -122.42 -20.23 -11.76
C ASN A 615 -122.65 -18.93 -10.96
N GLY A 616 -122.03 -18.76 -9.79
CA GLY A 616 -122.43 -17.73 -8.81
C GLY A 616 -121.47 -16.57 -8.50
N VAL A 617 -120.29 -16.45 -9.13
CA VAL A 617 -119.30 -15.42 -8.73
C VAL A 617 -118.49 -14.88 -9.91
N ILE A 618 -118.29 -13.55 -9.95
CA ILE A 618 -117.43 -12.81 -10.91
C ILE A 618 -116.17 -12.36 -10.14
N PRO A 619 -114.96 -12.39 -10.72
CA PRO A 619 -113.72 -12.17 -9.99
C PRO A 619 -113.40 -10.67 -9.81
N ASP A 620 -112.75 -10.35 -8.69
CA ASP A 620 -111.71 -9.31 -8.63
C ASP A 620 -110.35 -10.03 -8.46
#